data_AF-A0A847LRA0-F1
#
_entry.id   AF-A0A847LRA0-F1
#
_cell.length_a   1.000
_cell.length_b   1.000
_cell.length_c   1.000
_cell.angle_alpha   90.00
_cell.angle_beta   90.00
_cell.angle_gamma   90.00
#
_symmetry.space_group_name_H-M   'P 1'
#
loop_
_entity.id
_entity.type
_entity.pdbx_description
1 polymer ?
#
loop_
_entity_poly.entity_id
_entity_poly.type
_entity_poly.pdbx_seq_one_letter_code
_entity_poly.pdbx_strand_id
1 'polypeptide(L)'
;MSNNPGWVYTEKVKQHFLNPQNVLNVSEEEYKPDGVGIVGSTACGDMMVIFIKVKDDRIYDLKWKTYGCASAIASTSVLSVIVTKNGGMKLEDAYKIKPEDIVKELDELPSNKIHCSVLGDKALRAAIDDYFKKQNMENPYSKDFASPIVCECNNVTEEDIKLEVLDGAINLETLQQRTKLGTTCGKCIDNAKDIMKKYIDEFYSSPTFKGK
;
A
#
# COMPACT_ATOMS: atom_id res chain seq x y z
N MET A 1 34.67 13.80 15.75
CA MET A 1 34.06 14.09 14.43
C MET A 1 34.12 12.81 13.62
N SER A 2 33.05 12.02 13.62
CA SER A 2 32.88 10.90 12.69
C SER A 2 31.78 11.29 11.72
N ASN A 3 32.17 11.95 10.63
CA ASN A 3 31.31 12.19 9.47
C ASN A 3 31.07 10.83 8.79
N ASN A 4 30.03 10.12 9.22
CA ASN A 4 29.39 9.11 8.40
C ASN A 4 28.29 9.85 7.62
N PRO A 5 28.23 9.85 6.28
CA PRO A 5 27.11 10.44 5.55
C PRO A 5 25.86 9.64 5.90
N GLY A 6 25.15 10.13 6.92
CA GLY A 6 24.34 9.32 7.83
C GLY A 6 23.12 8.72 7.16
N TRP A 7 23.06 7.40 7.17
CA TRP A 7 21.88 6.61 6.85
C TRP A 7 20.70 7.03 7.75
N VAL A 8 19.60 7.49 7.15
CA VAL A 8 18.42 8.06 7.85
C VAL A 8 17.41 6.99 8.29
N TYR A 9 17.63 5.71 7.96
CA TYR A 9 16.70 4.63 8.28
C TYR A 9 17.11 3.82 9.52
N THR A 10 16.12 3.19 10.16
CA THR A 10 16.34 2.27 11.28
C THR A 10 17.18 1.07 10.85
N GLU A 11 17.80 0.37 11.82
CA GLU A 11 18.56 -0.84 11.51
C GLU A 11 17.66 -1.94 10.91
N LYS A 12 16.40 -2.03 11.34
CA LYS A 12 15.41 -2.94 10.74
C LYS A 12 15.14 -2.62 9.27
N VAL A 13 14.90 -1.35 8.94
CA VAL A 13 14.71 -0.94 7.53
C VAL A 13 15.94 -1.29 6.71
N LYS A 14 17.14 -1.04 7.24
CA LYS A 14 18.40 -1.38 6.58
C LYS A 14 18.54 -2.89 6.34
N GLN A 15 18.23 -3.71 7.34
CA GLN A 15 18.27 -5.17 7.23
C GLN A 15 17.28 -5.68 6.17
N HIS A 16 16.04 -5.22 6.19
CA HIS A 16 15.02 -5.64 5.21
C HIS A 16 15.27 -5.10 3.81
N PHE A 17 15.99 -3.98 3.67
CA PHE A 17 16.45 -3.47 2.38
C PHE A 17 17.64 -4.26 1.81
N LEU A 18 18.67 -4.53 2.63
CA LEU A 18 19.88 -5.24 2.18
C LEU A 18 19.65 -6.75 2.02
N ASN A 19 18.80 -7.33 2.87
CA ASN A 19 18.46 -8.75 2.90
C ASN A 19 16.94 -8.94 2.88
N PRO A 20 16.26 -8.60 1.76
CA PRO A 20 14.81 -8.68 1.68
C PRO A 20 14.31 -10.12 1.82
N GLN A 21 13.24 -10.29 2.58
CA GLN A 21 12.60 -11.57 2.83
C GLN A 21 11.50 -11.80 1.79
N ASN A 22 11.26 -13.08 1.46
CA ASN A 22 10.15 -13.52 0.61
C ASN A 22 10.10 -12.91 -0.80
N VAL A 23 11.25 -12.50 -1.36
CA VAL A 23 11.31 -12.11 -2.78
C VAL A 23 10.98 -13.31 -3.66
N LEU A 24 10.19 -13.11 -4.70
CA LEU A 24 9.90 -14.16 -5.68
C LEU A 24 11.13 -14.40 -6.56
N ASN A 25 11.82 -15.52 -6.32
CA ASN A 25 13.05 -15.89 -7.03
C ASN A 25 12.84 -16.99 -8.10
N VAL A 26 11.61 -17.41 -8.31
CA VAL A 26 11.20 -18.41 -9.30
C VAL A 26 10.16 -17.82 -10.25
N SER A 27 9.82 -18.55 -11.32
CA SER A 27 8.75 -18.10 -12.23
C SER A 27 7.37 -18.15 -11.53
N GLU A 28 6.41 -17.39 -12.03
CA GLU A 28 5.06 -17.38 -11.48
C GLU A 28 4.33 -18.71 -11.74
N GLU A 29 4.66 -19.37 -12.86
CA GLU A 29 4.16 -20.70 -13.22
C GLU A 29 4.72 -21.79 -12.30
N GLU A 30 5.96 -21.64 -11.83
CA GLU A 30 6.55 -22.53 -10.84
C GLU A 30 5.95 -22.27 -9.45
N TYR A 31 5.83 -21.00 -9.08
CA TYR A 31 5.26 -20.63 -7.79
C TYR A 31 3.80 -21.06 -7.69
N LYS A 32 2.98 -20.91 -8.74
CA LYS A 32 1.54 -21.22 -8.75
C LYS A 32 0.79 -20.47 -7.63
N PRO A 33 0.70 -19.13 -7.71
CA PRO A 33 -0.01 -18.35 -6.73
C PRO A 33 -1.52 -18.60 -6.78
N ASP A 34 -2.14 -18.71 -5.61
CA ASP A 34 -3.59 -18.80 -5.48
C ASP A 34 -4.26 -17.43 -5.69
N GLY A 35 -3.53 -16.34 -5.43
CA GLY A 35 -3.96 -14.96 -5.68
C GLY A 35 -2.78 -14.04 -6.03
N VAL A 36 -3.03 -13.06 -6.90
CA VAL A 36 -2.03 -12.09 -7.39
C VAL A 36 -2.60 -10.67 -7.33
N GLY A 37 -1.89 -9.77 -6.65
CA GLY A 37 -2.27 -8.37 -6.52
C GLY A 37 -1.20 -7.47 -7.12
N ILE A 38 -1.60 -6.55 -8.01
CA ILE A 38 -0.71 -5.61 -8.68
C ILE A 38 -1.20 -4.19 -8.37
N VAL A 39 -0.31 -3.35 -7.88
CA VAL A 39 -0.58 -1.93 -7.62
C VAL A 39 0.62 -1.09 -8.05
N GLY A 40 0.38 0.18 -8.36
CA GLY A 40 1.45 1.13 -8.63
C GLY A 40 1.01 2.57 -8.36
N SER A 41 2.01 3.44 -8.19
CA SER A 41 1.80 4.89 -8.06
C SER A 41 2.40 5.61 -9.26
N THR A 42 1.60 6.42 -9.93
CA THR A 42 2.06 7.26 -11.05
C THR A 42 2.91 8.43 -10.59
N ALA A 43 2.88 8.76 -9.29
CA ALA A 43 3.60 9.89 -8.72
C ALA A 43 5.08 9.58 -8.46
N CYS A 44 5.37 8.40 -7.90
CA CYS A 44 6.75 7.96 -7.61
C CYS A 44 7.27 6.92 -8.61
N GLY A 45 6.40 6.33 -9.44
CA GLY A 45 6.76 5.27 -10.39
C GLY A 45 6.92 3.89 -9.74
N ASP A 46 6.60 3.76 -8.45
CA ASP A 46 6.69 2.49 -7.74
C ASP A 46 5.60 1.52 -8.24
N MET A 47 5.97 0.26 -8.40
CA MET A 47 5.07 -0.83 -8.75
C MET A 47 5.34 -2.02 -7.83
N MET A 48 4.27 -2.67 -7.38
CA MET A 48 4.35 -3.79 -6.47
C MET A 48 3.43 -4.91 -6.92
N VAL A 49 3.96 -6.13 -6.86
CA VAL A 49 3.21 -7.36 -7.12
C VAL A 49 3.36 -8.28 -5.91
N ILE A 50 2.22 -8.70 -5.34
CA ILE A 50 2.15 -9.68 -4.26
C ILE A 50 1.51 -10.96 -4.79
N PHE A 51 2.11 -12.09 -4.43
CA PHE A 51 1.72 -13.44 -4.78
C PHE A 51 1.43 -14.22 -3.51
N ILE A 52 0.21 -14.69 -3.31
CA ILE A 52 -0.18 -15.43 -2.10
C ILE A 52 -0.48 -16.89 -2.40
N LYS A 53 -0.18 -17.76 -1.43
CA LYS A 53 -0.71 -19.11 -1.35
C LYS A 53 -1.58 -19.26 -0.13
N VAL A 54 -2.74 -19.88 -0.33
CA VAL A 54 -3.78 -19.96 0.68
C VAL A 54 -4.09 -21.42 0.99
N LYS A 55 -4.14 -21.74 2.28
CA LYS A 55 -4.57 -23.04 2.79
C LYS A 55 -5.33 -22.84 4.09
N ASP A 56 -6.47 -23.50 4.25
CA ASP A 56 -7.29 -23.45 5.47
C ASP A 56 -7.60 -22.00 5.91
N ASP A 57 -8.00 -21.16 4.94
CA ASP A 57 -8.31 -19.72 5.13
C ASP A 57 -7.13 -18.87 5.62
N ARG A 58 -5.89 -19.36 5.44
CA ARG A 58 -4.65 -18.69 5.83
C ARG A 58 -3.68 -18.52 4.67
N ILE A 59 -3.03 -17.36 4.62
CA ILE A 59 -1.90 -17.09 3.74
C ILE A 59 -0.66 -17.72 4.37
N TYR A 60 -0.31 -18.93 3.94
CA TYR A 60 0.84 -19.67 4.51
C TYR A 60 2.16 -19.34 3.80
N ASP A 61 2.10 -18.87 2.55
CA ASP A 61 3.26 -18.33 1.83
C ASP A 61 2.86 -17.07 1.06
N LEU A 62 3.76 -16.09 1.08
CA LEU A 62 3.63 -14.84 0.35
C LEU A 62 4.98 -14.58 -0.30
N LYS A 63 4.95 -14.29 -1.60
CA LYS A 63 6.11 -13.79 -2.34
C LYS A 63 5.77 -12.46 -2.99
N TRP A 64 6.79 -11.68 -3.34
CA TRP A 64 6.57 -10.38 -3.95
C TRP A 64 7.68 -10.01 -4.95
N LYS A 65 7.32 -9.07 -5.83
CA LYS A 65 8.24 -8.32 -6.69
C LYS A 65 7.90 -6.84 -6.55
N THR A 66 8.90 -5.98 -6.50
CA THR A 66 8.66 -4.54 -6.53
C THR A 66 9.72 -3.85 -7.37
N TYR A 67 9.29 -2.81 -8.08
CA TYR A 67 10.16 -1.76 -8.57
C TYR A 67 9.86 -0.53 -7.72
N GLY A 68 10.82 -0.06 -6.94
CA GLY A 68 10.57 1.12 -6.12
C GLY A 68 11.70 1.51 -5.18
N CYS A 69 11.33 2.41 -4.27
CA CYS A 69 12.23 3.03 -3.29
C CYS A 69 12.86 2.01 -2.32
N ALA A 70 14.01 2.31 -1.69
CA ALA A 70 14.58 1.44 -0.66
C ALA A 70 13.60 1.15 0.49
N SER A 71 12.74 2.12 0.83
CA SER A 71 11.67 1.95 1.80
C SER A 71 10.55 1.03 1.30
N ALA A 72 10.27 0.97 0.00
CA ALA A 72 9.26 0.08 -0.59
C ALA A 72 9.72 -1.38 -0.54
N ILE A 73 11.00 -1.62 -0.82
CA ILE A 73 11.63 -2.94 -0.64
C ILE A 73 11.54 -3.36 0.84
N ALA A 74 11.94 -2.48 1.75
CA ALA A 74 11.93 -2.79 3.18
C ALA A 74 10.52 -3.01 3.75
N SER A 75 9.55 -2.17 3.39
CA SER A 75 8.16 -2.29 3.84
C SER A 75 7.50 -3.57 3.34
N THR A 76 7.70 -3.93 2.07
CA THR A 76 7.14 -5.16 1.48
C THR A 76 7.77 -6.40 2.09
N SER A 77 9.10 -6.36 2.29
CA SER A 77 9.85 -7.39 2.98
C SER A 77 9.31 -7.62 4.40
N VAL A 78 9.04 -6.57 5.17
CA VAL A 78 8.41 -6.70 6.49
C VAL A 78 6.97 -7.22 6.41
N LEU A 79 6.15 -6.66 5.53
CA LEU A 79 4.76 -7.11 5.34
C LEU A 79 4.69 -8.62 5.07
N SER A 80 5.56 -9.12 4.19
CA SER A 80 5.62 -10.55 3.86
C SER A 80 5.92 -11.43 5.08
N VAL A 81 6.80 -10.98 5.97
CA VAL A 81 7.11 -11.67 7.23
C VAL A 81 5.94 -11.58 8.20
N ILE A 82 5.30 -10.41 8.33
CA ILE A 82 4.10 -10.23 9.18
C ILE A 82 3.00 -11.22 8.80
N VAL A 83 2.75 -11.38 7.50
CA VAL A 83 1.68 -12.24 6.98
C VAL A 83 2.03 -13.72 7.11
N THR A 84 3.30 -14.10 6.93
CA THR A 84 3.70 -15.53 6.89
C THR A 84 4.21 -16.07 8.22
N LYS A 85 4.46 -15.23 9.23
CA LYS A 85 4.89 -15.70 10.57
C LYS A 85 3.86 -16.64 11.20
N ASN A 86 4.33 -17.52 12.08
CA ASN A 86 3.49 -18.43 12.87
C ASN A 86 2.55 -19.32 12.03
N GLY A 87 2.98 -19.74 10.84
CA GLY A 87 2.21 -20.62 9.97
C GLY A 87 1.17 -19.91 9.10
N GLY A 88 1.26 -18.57 9.00
CA GLY A 88 0.41 -17.77 8.13
C GLY A 88 -0.74 -17.06 8.83
N MET A 89 -1.17 -15.96 8.24
CA MET A 89 -2.24 -15.11 8.73
C MET A 89 -3.58 -15.47 8.09
N LYS A 90 -4.69 -15.37 8.83
CA LYS A 90 -6.03 -15.55 8.25
C LYS A 90 -6.30 -14.50 7.19
N LEU A 91 -7.08 -14.85 6.16
CA LEU A 91 -7.45 -13.90 5.11
C LEU A 91 -8.13 -12.65 5.68
N GLU A 92 -9.02 -12.82 6.66
CA GLU A 92 -9.69 -11.70 7.34
C GLU A 92 -8.71 -10.72 7.99
N ASP A 93 -7.75 -11.24 8.76
CA ASP A 93 -6.77 -10.43 9.48
C ASP A 93 -5.79 -9.76 8.50
N ALA A 94 -5.37 -10.49 7.46
CA ALA A 94 -4.49 -9.99 6.42
C ALA A 94 -5.15 -8.85 5.63
N TYR A 95 -6.46 -8.94 5.37
CA TYR A 95 -7.22 -7.89 4.71
C TYR A 95 -7.30 -6.61 5.56
N LYS A 96 -7.25 -6.73 6.88
CA LYS A 96 -7.31 -5.61 7.84
C LYS A 96 -5.96 -4.92 8.09
N ILE A 97 -4.85 -5.46 7.60
CA ILE A 97 -3.53 -4.83 7.73
C ILE A 97 -3.60 -3.40 7.20
N LYS A 98 -2.99 -2.47 7.94
CA LYS A 98 -2.86 -1.08 7.58
C LYS A 98 -1.40 -0.67 7.45
N PRO A 99 -1.10 0.44 6.77
CA PRO A 99 0.26 0.97 6.67
C PRO A 99 0.91 1.19 8.04
N GLU A 100 0.14 1.57 9.06
CA GLU A 100 0.64 1.80 10.42
C GLU A 100 1.18 0.51 11.07
N ASP A 101 0.60 -0.65 10.76
CA ASP A 101 1.07 -1.94 11.27
C ASP A 101 2.47 -2.27 10.72
N ILE A 102 2.71 -1.95 9.45
CA ILE A 102 4.00 -2.14 8.77
C ILE A 102 5.04 -1.16 9.32
N VAL A 103 4.68 0.13 9.45
CA VAL A 103 5.57 1.18 9.99
C VAL A 103 5.97 0.86 11.43
N LYS A 104 5.03 0.37 12.24
CA LYS A 104 5.30 -0.02 13.63
C LYS A 104 6.29 -1.16 13.73
N GLU A 105 6.21 -2.15 12.84
CA GLU A 105 7.14 -3.29 12.83
C GLU A 105 8.56 -2.88 12.40
N LEU A 106 8.68 -1.84 11.56
CA LEU A 106 9.94 -1.25 11.11
C LEU A 106 10.64 -0.34 12.15
N ASP A 107 10.08 -0.21 13.35
CA ASP A 107 10.56 0.66 14.44
C ASP A 107 10.74 2.13 14.01
N GLU A 108 9.80 2.64 13.21
CA GLU A 108 9.74 3.99 12.60
C GLU A 108 10.23 4.06 11.13
N LEU A 109 9.54 4.90 10.35
CA LEU A 109 9.95 5.35 9.02
C LEU A 109 9.85 6.87 8.97
N PRO A 110 10.77 7.58 8.29
CA PRO A 110 10.61 8.99 8.01
C PRO A 110 9.26 9.24 7.36
N SER A 111 8.58 10.28 7.81
CA SER A 111 7.20 10.60 7.44
C SER A 111 6.91 10.68 5.95
N ASN A 112 7.84 11.25 5.20
CA ASN A 112 7.80 11.38 3.75
C ASN A 112 7.97 10.04 3.01
N LYS A 113 8.08 8.90 3.73
CA LYS A 113 8.25 7.54 3.19
C LYS A 113 7.11 6.59 3.57
N ILE A 114 6.07 7.08 4.26
CA ILE A 114 4.90 6.28 4.62
C ILE A 114 4.13 5.80 3.39
N HIS A 115 4.12 6.57 2.28
CA HIS A 115 3.53 6.13 1.01
C HIS A 115 4.14 4.81 0.47
N CYS A 116 5.45 4.57 0.64
CA CYS A 116 6.08 3.31 0.25
C CYS A 116 5.56 2.11 1.10
N SER A 117 4.91 2.35 2.25
CA SER A 117 4.22 1.30 3.05
C SER A 117 2.77 1.09 2.61
N VAL A 118 2.12 2.12 2.05
CA VAL A 118 0.72 2.16 1.58
C VAL A 118 0.50 1.35 0.28
N LEU A 119 1.57 0.96 -0.42
CA LEU A 119 1.45 0.07 -1.57
C LEU A 119 1.34 -1.41 -1.15
N GLY A 120 1.94 -1.78 -0.02
CA GLY A 120 1.99 -3.16 0.45
C GLY A 120 0.63 -3.71 0.85
N ASP A 121 -0.09 -3.00 1.72
CA ASP A 121 -1.41 -3.42 2.19
C ASP A 121 -2.43 -3.52 1.05
N LYS A 122 -2.37 -2.60 0.08
CA LYS A 122 -3.22 -2.67 -1.12
C LYS A 122 -2.88 -3.82 -2.03
N ALA A 123 -1.60 -4.05 -2.31
CA ALA A 123 -1.17 -5.20 -3.11
C ALA A 123 -1.64 -6.51 -2.46
N LEU A 124 -1.60 -6.57 -1.13
CA LEU A 124 -2.09 -7.71 -0.36
C LEU A 124 -3.60 -7.87 -0.49
N ARG A 125 -4.38 -6.79 -0.29
CA ARG A 125 -5.85 -6.82 -0.48
C ARG A 125 -6.22 -7.23 -1.91
N ALA A 126 -5.56 -6.66 -2.91
CA ALA A 126 -5.76 -7.01 -4.31
C ALA A 126 -5.44 -8.50 -4.59
N ALA A 127 -4.40 -9.05 -3.96
CA ALA A 127 -4.08 -10.47 -4.08
C ALA A 127 -5.15 -11.36 -3.43
N ILE A 128 -5.72 -10.94 -2.30
CA ILE A 128 -6.83 -11.62 -1.63
C ILE A 128 -8.11 -11.53 -2.47
N ASP A 129 -8.41 -10.37 -3.06
CA ASP A 129 -9.54 -10.18 -3.99
C ASP A 129 -9.42 -11.10 -5.21
N ASP A 130 -8.22 -11.18 -5.81
CA ASP A 130 -7.94 -12.08 -6.93
C ASP A 130 -8.08 -13.56 -6.54
N TYR A 131 -7.65 -13.94 -5.34
CA TYR A 131 -7.87 -15.28 -4.81
C TYR A 131 -9.36 -15.63 -4.76
N PHE A 132 -10.19 -14.81 -4.12
CA PHE A 132 -11.65 -15.06 -4.05
C PHE A 132 -12.28 -15.11 -5.44
N LYS A 133 -11.87 -14.20 -6.34
CA LYS A 133 -12.34 -14.20 -7.72
C LYS A 133 -12.00 -15.50 -8.45
N LYS A 134 -10.78 -16.03 -8.31
CA LYS A 134 -10.37 -17.31 -8.89
C LYS A 134 -11.14 -18.50 -8.34
N GLN A 135 -11.61 -18.42 -7.09
CA GLN A 135 -12.48 -19.42 -6.47
C GLN A 135 -13.97 -19.24 -6.85
N ASN A 136 -14.33 -18.23 -7.66
CA ASN A 136 -15.71 -17.84 -7.95
C ASN A 136 -16.53 -17.51 -6.68
N MET A 137 -15.88 -16.90 -5.70
CA MET A 137 -16.48 -16.49 -4.43
C MET A 137 -16.49 -14.96 -4.32
N GLU A 138 -17.51 -14.40 -3.67
CA GLU A 138 -17.50 -12.99 -3.27
C GLU A 138 -16.53 -12.83 -2.10
N ASN A 139 -15.66 -11.82 -2.12
CA ASN A 139 -14.80 -11.53 -0.99
C ASN A 139 -15.64 -10.95 0.17
N PRO A 140 -15.83 -11.67 1.29
CA PRO A 140 -16.66 -11.22 2.40
C PRO A 140 -16.08 -9.99 3.12
N TYR A 141 -14.78 -9.74 2.99
CA TYR A 141 -14.08 -8.66 3.67
C TYR A 141 -14.14 -7.34 2.89
N SER A 142 -14.43 -7.38 1.58
CA SER A 142 -14.40 -6.19 0.71
C SER A 142 -15.40 -5.09 1.12
N LYS A 143 -16.56 -5.46 1.67
CA LYS A 143 -17.63 -4.53 2.04
C LYS A 143 -17.23 -3.59 3.18
N ASP A 144 -16.46 -4.09 4.14
CA ASP A 144 -16.00 -3.30 5.29
C ASP A 144 -14.88 -2.31 4.92
N PHE A 145 -14.30 -2.46 3.72
CA PHE A 145 -13.20 -1.65 3.20
C PHE A 145 -13.57 -0.89 1.92
N ALA A 146 -14.85 -0.93 1.52
CA ALA A 146 -15.33 -0.18 0.38
C ALA A 146 -15.28 1.32 0.71
N SER A 147 -14.37 2.04 0.04
CA SER A 147 -14.28 3.49 0.18
C SER A 147 -15.46 4.15 -0.53
N PRO A 148 -16.11 5.17 0.07
CA PRO A 148 -17.17 5.93 -0.59
C PRO A 148 -16.73 6.49 -1.93
N ILE A 149 -17.59 6.38 -2.94
CA ILE A 149 -17.36 7.01 -4.25
C ILE A 149 -17.56 8.52 -4.11
N VAL A 150 -16.54 9.29 -4.50
CA VAL A 150 -16.56 10.75 -4.53
C VAL A 150 -16.88 11.26 -5.93
N CYS A 151 -16.36 10.61 -6.98
CA CYS A 151 -16.65 10.93 -8.38
C CYS A 151 -17.20 9.70 -9.12
N GLU A 152 -18.50 9.67 -9.36
CA GLU A 152 -19.15 8.61 -10.14
C GLU A 152 -18.66 8.56 -11.59
N CYS A 153 -18.41 9.72 -12.22
CA CYS A 153 -18.04 9.77 -13.64
C CYS A 153 -16.72 9.06 -13.97
N ASN A 154 -15.77 9.08 -13.04
CA ASN A 154 -14.44 8.49 -13.22
C ASN A 154 -14.14 7.40 -12.16
N ASN A 155 -15.17 6.96 -11.43
CA ASN A 155 -15.09 5.97 -10.36
C ASN A 155 -13.97 6.25 -9.34
N VAL A 156 -13.88 7.51 -8.88
CA VAL A 156 -12.87 7.94 -7.90
C VAL A 156 -13.48 7.90 -6.51
N THR A 157 -12.79 7.24 -5.58
CA THR A 157 -13.22 7.06 -4.19
C THR A 157 -12.50 8.03 -3.24
N GLU A 158 -12.98 8.14 -1.99
CA GLU A 158 -12.30 8.91 -0.94
C GLU A 158 -10.86 8.41 -0.68
N GLU A 159 -10.66 7.09 -0.70
CA GLU A 159 -9.33 6.48 -0.60
C GLU A 159 -8.46 6.89 -1.78
N ASP A 160 -8.94 6.90 -3.02
CA ASP A 160 -8.15 7.39 -4.16
C ASP A 160 -7.66 8.84 -3.95
N ILE A 161 -8.51 9.71 -3.41
CA ILE A 161 -8.12 11.09 -3.09
C ILE A 161 -7.06 11.13 -1.98
N LYS A 162 -7.26 10.36 -0.90
CA LYS A 162 -6.29 10.25 0.20
C LYS A 162 -4.92 9.83 -0.30
N LEU A 163 -4.88 8.87 -1.21
CA LEU A 163 -3.65 8.33 -1.78
C LEU A 163 -2.94 9.35 -2.65
N GLU A 164 -3.68 10.08 -3.48
CA GLU A 164 -3.08 11.14 -4.27
C GLU A 164 -2.50 12.26 -3.39
N VAL A 165 -3.17 12.59 -2.28
CA VAL A 165 -2.64 13.55 -1.28
C VAL A 165 -1.35 13.04 -0.63
N LEU A 166 -1.32 11.76 -0.23
CA LEU A 166 -0.11 11.09 0.27
C LEU A 166 1.01 11.11 -0.77
N ASP A 167 0.66 10.99 -2.04
CA ASP A 167 1.54 11.04 -3.21
C ASP A 167 1.81 12.49 -3.70
N GLY A 168 1.51 13.48 -2.87
CA GLY A 168 1.89 14.89 -3.06
C GLY A 168 0.93 15.74 -3.89
N ALA A 169 -0.27 15.23 -4.23
CA ALA A 169 -1.33 16.03 -4.85
C ALA A 169 -1.96 16.98 -3.81
N ILE A 170 -1.26 18.07 -3.50
CA ILE A 170 -1.67 19.06 -2.49
C ILE A 170 -2.56 20.18 -3.05
N ASN A 171 -2.99 20.07 -4.30
CA ASN A 171 -3.89 21.01 -4.95
C ASN A 171 -4.83 20.28 -5.91
N LEU A 172 -5.97 20.92 -6.19
CA LEU A 172 -7.02 20.33 -7.01
C LEU A 172 -6.53 20.02 -8.43
N GLU A 173 -5.72 20.89 -9.04
CA GLU A 173 -5.22 20.68 -10.40
C GLU A 173 -4.46 19.35 -10.52
N THR A 174 -3.52 19.10 -9.62
CA THR A 174 -2.76 17.84 -9.57
C THR A 174 -3.68 16.64 -9.32
N LEU A 175 -4.65 16.77 -8.40
CA LEU A 175 -5.62 15.71 -8.13
C LEU A 175 -6.45 15.36 -9.37
N GLN A 176 -6.94 16.35 -10.10
CA GLN A 176 -7.73 16.16 -11.33
C GLN A 176 -6.88 15.56 -12.46
N GLN A 177 -5.62 15.96 -12.61
CA GLN A 177 -4.73 15.39 -13.63
C GLN A 177 -4.48 13.89 -13.42
N ARG A 178 -4.35 13.46 -12.16
CA ARG A 178 -4.02 12.06 -11.83
C ARG A 178 -5.25 11.15 -11.78
N THR A 179 -6.37 11.64 -11.23
CA THR A 179 -7.59 10.84 -11.03
C THR A 179 -8.68 11.06 -12.08
N LYS A 180 -8.57 12.12 -12.89
CA LYS A 180 -9.64 12.64 -13.75
C LYS A 180 -10.89 13.11 -12.98
N LEU A 181 -10.82 13.20 -11.64
CA LEU A 181 -11.92 13.66 -10.80
C LEU A 181 -12.43 15.03 -11.25
N GLY A 182 -13.76 15.20 -11.30
CA GLY A 182 -14.38 16.48 -11.61
C GLY A 182 -14.22 16.98 -13.05
N THR A 183 -13.49 16.26 -13.92
CA THR A 183 -13.24 16.69 -15.32
C THR A 183 -14.44 16.49 -16.25
N THR A 184 -15.43 15.68 -15.86
CA THR A 184 -16.61 15.38 -16.68
C THR A 184 -17.79 16.30 -16.39
N CYS A 185 -18.31 16.32 -15.15
CA CYS A 185 -19.51 17.07 -14.78
C CYS A 185 -19.29 18.10 -13.65
N GLY A 186 -18.11 18.12 -13.02
CA GLY A 186 -17.75 19.05 -11.95
C GLY A 186 -18.45 18.89 -10.59
N LYS A 187 -19.51 18.09 -10.47
CA LYS A 187 -20.36 18.02 -9.25
C LYS A 187 -19.63 17.59 -7.97
N CYS A 188 -18.57 16.80 -8.11
CA CYS A 188 -17.79 16.28 -6.99
C CYS A 188 -16.69 17.24 -6.48
N ILE A 189 -16.43 18.34 -7.19
CA ILE A 189 -15.24 19.18 -6.96
C ILE A 189 -15.19 19.73 -5.53
N ASP A 190 -16.30 20.25 -5.01
CA ASP A 190 -16.28 20.88 -3.69
C ASP A 190 -16.11 19.85 -2.57
N ASN A 191 -16.83 18.72 -2.62
CA ASN A 191 -16.62 17.59 -1.71
C ASN A 191 -15.17 17.05 -1.80
N ALA A 192 -14.62 16.93 -3.00
CA ALA A 192 -13.25 16.47 -3.20
C ALA A 192 -12.21 17.43 -2.58
N LYS A 193 -12.44 18.75 -2.64
CA LYS A 193 -11.56 19.73 -1.97
C LYS A 193 -11.60 19.57 -0.45
N ASP A 194 -12.76 19.33 0.13
CA ASP A 194 -12.92 19.15 1.58
C ASP A 194 -12.21 17.88 2.06
N ILE A 195 -12.40 16.77 1.33
CA ILE A 195 -11.70 15.50 1.57
C ILE A 195 -10.18 15.68 1.40
N MET A 196 -9.74 16.33 0.32
CA MET A 196 -8.34 16.59 0.07
C MET A 196 -7.72 17.42 1.21
N LYS A 197 -8.42 18.47 1.65
CA LYS A 197 -7.98 19.30 2.78
C LYS A 197 -7.87 18.51 4.08
N LYS A 198 -8.87 17.67 4.39
CA LYS A 198 -8.84 16.76 5.56
C LYS A 198 -7.54 15.95 5.59
N TYR A 199 -7.18 15.31 4.47
CA TYR A 199 -5.98 14.49 4.39
C TYR A 199 -4.68 15.29 4.33
N ILE A 200 -4.68 16.48 3.72
CA ILE A 200 -3.54 17.39 3.78
C ILE A 200 -3.28 17.78 5.24
N ASP A 201 -4.32 18.14 5.98
CA ASP A 201 -4.20 18.52 7.38
C ASP A 201 -3.71 17.33 8.23
N GLU A 202 -4.28 16.14 8.02
CA GLU A 202 -3.87 14.90 8.71
C GLU A 202 -2.38 14.57 8.48
N PHE A 203 -1.94 14.55 7.21
CA PHE A 203 -0.61 14.07 6.84
C PHE A 203 0.47 15.15 6.81
N TYR A 204 0.14 16.44 6.71
CA TYR A 204 1.16 17.51 6.65
C TYR A 204 1.14 18.42 7.88
N SER A 205 0.10 18.36 8.72
CA SER A 205 0.06 19.13 9.99
C SER A 205 0.49 18.32 11.21
N SER A 206 0.43 16.99 11.17
CA SER A 206 0.82 16.11 12.28
C SER A 206 2.34 16.14 12.57
N PRO A 207 2.78 16.22 13.84
CA PRO A 207 4.20 16.14 14.23
C PRO A 207 4.88 14.84 13.78
N THR A 208 4.10 13.76 13.65
CA THR A 208 4.56 12.47 13.12
C THR A 208 5.02 12.60 11.67
N PHE A 209 4.50 13.61 10.94
CA PHE A 209 4.77 13.79 9.53
C PHE A 209 5.71 14.96 9.16
N LYS A 210 5.98 15.85 10.10
CA LYS A 210 7.02 16.88 10.00
C LYS A 210 8.34 16.24 10.40
N GLY A 211 9.06 15.68 9.44
CA GLY A 211 10.41 15.16 9.67
C GLY A 211 11.24 16.18 10.48
N LYS A 212 11.98 15.69 11.49
CA LYS A 212 12.97 16.50 12.18
C LYS A 212 14.12 16.86 11.24
#